data_AF-A0A941A8J7-F1
#
_entry.id   AF-A0A941A8J7-F1
#
_cell.length_a   1.000
_cell.length_b   1.000
_cell.length_c   1.000
_cell.angle_alpha   90.00
_cell.angle_beta   90.00
_cell.angle_gamma   90.00
#
_symmetry.space_group_name_H-M   'P 1'
#
loop_
_entity.id
_entity.type
_entity.pdbx_description
1 polymer ?
#
loop_
_entity_poly.entity_id
_entity_poly.type
_entity_poly.pdbx_seq_one_letter_code
_entity_poly.pdbx_strand_id
1 'polypeptide(L)'
;MEAPAIENVTDGLEPIALIVRAEFDDPGIRFFTPANFSQQVAFMRRPRGYRVVPHVHNLLVRQVLYTQEVLFIRRGKVKVDLFSSDRKRIASKILKTGDLILLCGGGHSLEMLEESVIIEVKQGPYAGEDDKTRFEEAEPGP
;
A
#
# COMPACT_ATOMS: atom_id res chain seq x y z
N MET A 1 11.61 13.37 16.14
CA MET A 1 12.07 13.11 14.75
C MET A 1 10.83 13.01 13.90
N GLU A 2 10.76 13.77 12.82
CA GLU A 2 9.67 13.68 11.85
C GLU A 2 9.73 12.31 11.17
N ALA A 3 8.58 11.68 10.94
CA ALA A 3 8.54 10.39 10.26
C ALA A 3 9.04 10.56 8.81
N PRO A 4 9.76 9.58 8.24
CA PRO A 4 10.21 9.71 6.86
C PRO A 4 9.00 9.74 5.92
N ALA A 5 9.09 10.56 4.86
CA ALA A 5 8.03 10.70 3.86
C ALA A 5 7.73 9.41 3.08
N ILE A 6 8.61 8.41 3.17
CA ILE A 6 8.42 7.06 2.63
C ILE A 6 8.81 6.06 3.72
N GLU A 7 7.94 5.07 3.96
CA GLU A 7 8.21 4.00 4.92
C GLU A 7 8.05 2.64 4.23
N ASN A 8 9.00 1.73 4.45
CA ASN A 8 8.86 0.32 4.09
C ASN A 8 8.76 -0.49 5.37
N VAL A 9 7.77 -1.38 5.45
CA VAL A 9 7.58 -2.34 6.54
C VAL A 9 7.83 -3.74 5.99
N THR A 10 8.68 -4.51 6.65
CA THR A 10 9.09 -5.85 6.22
C THR A 10 9.04 -6.84 7.38
N ASP A 11 8.76 -8.10 7.09
CA ASP A 11 9.03 -9.24 8.00
C ASP A 11 10.18 -10.07 7.43
N GLY A 12 11.37 -9.93 8.02
CA GLY A 12 12.60 -10.44 7.42
C GLY A 12 12.81 -9.87 6.01
N LEU A 13 12.68 -10.73 4.99
CA LEU A 13 12.79 -10.35 3.58
C LEU A 13 11.43 -10.12 2.89
N GLU A 14 10.32 -10.44 3.55
CA GLU A 14 8.97 -10.27 3.02
C GLU A 14 8.55 -8.79 3.11
N PRO A 15 8.21 -8.13 2.00
CA PRO A 15 7.61 -6.79 2.03
C PRO A 15 6.16 -6.88 2.51
N ILE A 16 5.82 -6.14 3.56
CA ILE A 16 4.48 -6.13 4.15
C ILE A 16 3.70 -4.89 3.71
N ALA A 17 4.33 -3.72 3.82
CA ALA A 17 3.69 -2.49 3.38
C ALA A 17 4.72 -1.44 2.91
N LEU A 18 4.28 -0.58 2.00
CA LEU A 18 4.94 0.65 1.60
C LEU A 18 3.99 1.81 1.86
N ILE A 19 4.43 2.83 2.60
CA ILE A 19 3.67 4.06 2.84
C ILE A 19 4.36 5.21 2.14
N VAL A 20 3.58 6.02 1.43
CA VAL A 20 4.01 7.30 0.86
C VAL A 20 3.18 8.39 1.53
N ARG A 21 3.85 9.28 2.24
CA ARG A 21 3.21 10.35 2.99
C ARG A 21 2.80 11.51 2.08
N ALA A 22 1.74 12.21 2.46
CA ALA A 22 1.17 13.33 1.70
C ALA A 22 2.20 14.43 1.38
N GLU A 23 3.20 14.63 2.23
CA GLU A 23 4.27 15.62 2.08
C GLU A 23 5.37 15.23 1.07
N PHE A 24 5.36 14.01 0.52
CA PHE A 24 6.35 13.61 -0.48
C PHE A 24 6.21 14.41 -1.79
N ASP A 25 7.26 15.13 -2.20
CA ASP A 25 7.19 16.09 -3.33
C ASP A 25 8.46 16.12 -4.22
N ASP A 26 9.20 15.01 -4.34
CA ASP A 26 10.42 14.96 -5.15
C ASP A 26 10.15 15.29 -6.64
N PRO A 27 11.02 16.06 -7.32
CA PRO A 27 10.86 16.31 -8.75
C PRO A 27 11.05 15.04 -9.58
N GLY A 28 10.31 14.92 -10.68
CA GLY A 28 10.49 13.85 -11.67
C GLY A 28 9.53 12.68 -11.48
N ILE A 29 10.01 11.47 -11.74
CA ILE A 29 9.27 10.21 -11.50
C ILE A 29 10.09 9.36 -10.54
N ARG A 30 9.42 8.80 -9.53
CA ARG A 30 10.04 7.88 -8.59
C ARG A 30 9.16 6.66 -8.42
N PHE A 31 9.71 5.49 -8.75
CA PHE A 31 9.10 4.21 -8.42
C PHE A 31 9.51 3.82 -7.01
N PHE A 32 8.55 3.39 -6.21
CA PHE A 32 8.77 2.94 -4.83
C PHE A 32 8.77 1.43 -4.71
N THR A 33 8.25 0.74 -5.72
CA THR A 33 8.13 -0.73 -5.78
C THR A 33 9.20 -1.33 -6.70
N PRO A 34 9.77 -2.49 -6.33
CA PRO A 34 10.60 -3.28 -7.23
C PRO A 34 9.92 -3.64 -8.56
N ALA A 35 10.71 -3.90 -9.60
CA ALA A 35 10.22 -4.22 -10.95
C ALA A 35 9.47 -5.57 -11.03
N ASN A 36 9.72 -6.47 -10.09
CA ASN A 36 9.08 -7.79 -10.02
C ASN A 36 7.77 -7.80 -9.20
N PHE A 37 7.36 -6.66 -8.64
CA PHE A 37 6.05 -6.58 -7.99
C PHE A 37 4.94 -6.64 -9.02
N SER A 38 3.86 -7.32 -8.65
CA SER A 38 2.69 -7.48 -9.50
C SER A 38 1.87 -6.19 -9.63
N GLN A 39 1.99 -5.28 -8.66
CA GLN A 39 1.50 -3.90 -8.69
C GLN A 39 2.65 -2.91 -8.42
N GLN A 40 2.67 -1.80 -9.18
CA GLN A 40 3.68 -0.76 -8.99
C GLN A 40 3.08 0.54 -8.47
N VAL A 41 3.80 1.19 -7.55
CA VAL A 41 3.48 2.53 -7.06
C VAL A 41 4.61 3.47 -7.44
N ALA A 42 4.24 4.57 -8.11
CA ALA A 42 5.17 5.62 -8.48
C ALA A 42 4.56 7.00 -8.23
N PHE A 43 5.39 7.93 -7.76
CA PHE A 43 5.07 9.34 -7.70
C PHE A 43 5.58 10.04 -8.95
N MET A 44 4.82 11.02 -9.44
CA MET A 44 5.20 11.82 -10.60
C MET A 44 4.92 13.30 -10.35
N ARG A 45 5.98 14.10 -10.27
CA ARG A 45 5.93 15.56 -10.33
C ARG A 45 6.58 16.05 -11.62
N ARG A 46 5.81 16.68 -12.49
CA ARG A 46 6.28 17.19 -13.78
C ARG A 46 6.05 18.69 -13.88
N PRO A 47 6.99 19.46 -14.46
CA PRO A 47 6.79 20.89 -14.66
C PRO A 47 5.68 21.15 -15.68
N ARG A 48 5.10 22.35 -15.63
CA ARG A 48 4.12 22.80 -16.61
C ARG A 48 4.70 22.68 -18.04
N GLY A 49 3.93 22.07 -18.94
CA GLY A 49 4.34 21.86 -20.33
C GLY A 49 5.08 20.54 -20.60
N TYR A 50 5.45 19.78 -19.56
CA TYR A 50 5.99 18.43 -19.76
C TYR A 50 4.94 17.51 -20.39
N ARG A 51 5.33 16.73 -21.40
CA ARG A 51 4.44 15.81 -22.11
C ARG A 51 4.94 14.37 -22.00
N VAL A 52 4.11 13.49 -21.46
CA VAL A 52 4.30 12.04 -21.61
C VAL A 52 3.83 11.66 -23.01
N VAL A 53 4.69 10.99 -23.78
CA VAL A 53 4.35 10.57 -25.15
C VAL A 53 3.23 9.52 -25.11
N PRO A 54 2.27 9.55 -26.05
CA PRO A 54 1.26 8.50 -26.18
C PRO A 54 1.92 7.13 -26.37
N HIS A 55 1.45 6.13 -25.65
CA HIS A 55 1.91 4.75 -25.78
C HIS A 55 0.77 3.79 -25.39
N VAL A 56 0.89 2.54 -25.85
CA VAL A 56 0.06 1.42 -25.40
C VAL A 56 0.95 0.39 -24.73
N HIS A 57 0.39 -0.37 -23.80
CA HIS A 57 1.12 -1.46 -23.16
C HIS A 57 1.07 -2.71 -24.04
N ASN A 58 2.22 -3.40 -24.15
CA ASN A 58 2.31 -4.66 -24.88
C ASN A 58 1.51 -5.76 -24.19
N LEU A 59 0.97 -6.68 -24.98
CA LEU A 59 0.36 -7.90 -24.46
C LEU A 59 1.46 -8.76 -23.81
N LEU A 60 1.39 -8.90 -22.50
CA LEU A 60 2.31 -9.70 -21.70
C LEU A 60 1.50 -10.53 -20.71
N VAL A 61 1.75 -11.84 -20.70
CA VAL A 61 1.17 -12.74 -19.71
C VAL A 61 1.90 -12.53 -18.39
N ARG A 62 1.15 -12.37 -17.31
CA ARG A 62 1.66 -12.22 -15.94
C ARG A 62 0.92 -13.20 -15.05
N GLN A 63 1.64 -13.80 -14.10
CA GLN A 63 1.05 -14.60 -13.04
C GLN A 63 0.87 -13.74 -11.79
N VAL A 64 -0.31 -13.82 -11.19
CA VAL A 64 -0.66 -13.15 -9.95
C VAL A 64 -1.03 -14.23 -8.94
N LEU A 65 -0.31 -14.29 -7.83
CA LEU A 65 -0.51 -15.33 -6.81
C LEU A 65 -1.29 -14.82 -5.60
N TYR A 66 -1.18 -13.53 -5.31
CA TYR A 66 -1.81 -12.88 -4.17
C TYR A 66 -2.38 -11.55 -4.59
N THR A 67 -3.46 -11.15 -3.93
CA THR A 67 -4.07 -9.83 -4.13
C THR A 67 -3.32 -8.79 -3.30
N GLN A 68 -2.78 -7.79 -3.99
CA GLN A 68 -2.23 -6.58 -3.37
C GLN A 68 -3.25 -5.44 -3.45
N GLU A 69 -3.15 -4.52 -2.51
CA GLU A 69 -4.11 -3.44 -2.34
C GLU A 69 -3.42 -2.11 -2.11
N VAL A 70 -3.89 -1.06 -2.79
CA VAL A 70 -3.46 0.31 -2.55
C VAL A 70 -4.62 1.10 -1.97
N LEU A 71 -4.40 1.72 -0.82
CA LEU A 71 -5.37 2.60 -0.17
C LEU A 71 -4.89 4.05 -0.27
N PHE A 72 -5.76 4.92 -0.77
CA PHE A 72 -5.58 6.36 -0.78
C PHE A 72 -6.50 6.98 0.26
N ILE A 73 -5.93 7.64 1.27
CA ILE A 73 -6.75 8.31 2.28
C ILE A 73 -7.18 9.67 1.74
N ARG A 74 -8.42 9.74 1.23
CA ARG A 74 -8.98 10.98 0.66
C ARG A 74 -9.38 11.97 1.76
N ARG A 75 -9.83 11.47 2.92
CA ARG A 75 -10.15 12.26 4.12
C ARG A 75 -10.09 11.36 5.35
N GLY A 76 -9.73 11.93 6.51
CA GLY A 76 -9.85 11.28 7.82
C GLY A 76 -8.50 10.82 8.39
N LYS A 77 -8.60 9.88 9.34
CA LYS A 77 -7.47 9.26 10.05
C LYS A 77 -7.77 7.78 10.28
N VAL A 78 -6.88 6.93 9.78
CA VAL A 78 -7.03 5.48 9.81
C VAL A 78 -5.81 4.86 10.48
N LYS A 79 -6.03 4.01 11.47
CA LYS A 79 -4.99 3.13 12.02
C LYS A 79 -4.98 1.83 11.21
N VAL A 80 -3.79 1.43 10.79
CA VAL A 80 -3.53 0.19 10.06
C VAL A 80 -2.61 -0.66 10.92
N ASP A 81 -3.11 -1.81 11.36
CA ASP A 81 -2.29 -2.83 11.99
C ASP A 81 -1.84 -3.82 10.91
N LEU A 82 -0.54 -4.11 10.91
CA LEU A 82 0.14 -4.94 9.91
C LEU A 82 0.60 -6.24 10.58
N PHE A 83 0.42 -7.35 9.87
CA PHE A 83 0.71 -8.69 10.36
C PHE A 83 1.60 -9.44 9.38
N SER A 84 2.41 -10.37 9.89
CA SER A 84 3.14 -11.31 9.05
C SER A 84 2.22 -12.34 8.43
N SER A 85 2.74 -13.12 7.48
CA SER A 85 2.06 -14.30 6.92
C SER A 85 1.71 -15.35 7.99
N ASP A 86 2.44 -15.37 9.11
CA ASP A 86 2.15 -16.19 10.30
C ASP A 86 1.14 -15.54 11.27
N ARG A 87 0.46 -14.46 10.84
CA ARG A 87 -0.56 -13.72 11.60
C ARG A 87 -0.05 -13.04 12.88
N LYS A 88 1.26 -12.83 13.00
CA LYS A 88 1.86 -12.08 14.12
C LYS A 88 1.83 -10.59 13.82
N ARG A 89 1.42 -9.76 14.77
CA ARG A 89 1.44 -8.30 14.58
C ARG A 89 2.88 -7.78 14.47
N ILE A 90 3.16 -7.01 13.42
CA ILE A 90 4.47 -6.44 13.11
C ILE A 90 4.53 -4.97 13.50
N ALA A 91 3.53 -4.19 13.09
CA ALA A 91 3.53 -2.74 13.28
C ALA A 91 2.10 -2.17 13.28
N SER A 92 1.95 -1.00 13.87
CA SER A 92 0.76 -0.16 13.73
C SER A 92 1.15 1.18 13.11
N LYS A 93 0.37 1.66 12.15
CA LYS A 93 0.62 2.91 11.41
C LYS A 93 -0.65 3.74 11.37
N ILE A 94 -0.50 5.04 11.57
CA ILE A 94 -1.60 5.99 11.37
C ILE A 94 -1.40 6.65 10.02
N LEU A 95 -2.41 6.54 9.16
CA LEU A 95 -2.51 7.22 7.88
C LEU A 95 -3.49 8.38 7.99
N LYS A 96 -3.17 9.49 7.34
CA LYS A 96 -3.98 10.70 7.33
C LYS A 96 -4.33 11.09 5.89
N THR A 97 -5.20 12.07 5.75
CA THR A 97 -5.55 12.69 4.47
C THR A 97 -4.31 12.94 3.59
N GLY A 98 -4.33 12.41 2.37
CA GLY A 98 -3.25 12.51 1.38
C GLY A 98 -2.26 11.34 1.40
N ASP A 99 -2.20 10.57 2.48
CA ASP A 99 -1.31 9.41 2.57
C ASP A 99 -1.79 8.27 1.65
N LEU A 100 -0.82 7.49 1.18
CA LEU A 100 -1.00 6.26 0.44
C LEU A 100 -0.33 5.10 1.19
N ILE A 101 -0.97 3.95 1.21
CA ILE A 101 -0.33 2.68 1.58
C ILE A 101 -0.54 1.64 0.48
N LEU A 102 0.53 0.96 0.08
CA LEU A 102 0.49 -0.31 -0.64
C LEU A 102 0.66 -1.43 0.39
N LEU A 103 -0.28 -2.36 0.40
CA LEU A 103 -0.29 -3.57 1.22
C LEU A 103 0.24 -4.70 0.35
N CYS A 104 1.51 -5.04 0.57
CA CYS A 104 2.32 -5.89 -0.33
C CYS A 104 2.16 -7.38 -0.05
N GLY A 105 1.96 -7.74 1.22
CA GLY A 105 2.00 -9.11 1.73
C GLY A 105 1.55 -9.18 3.19
N GLY A 106 1.64 -10.37 3.79
CA GLY A 106 1.11 -10.63 5.13
C GLY A 106 -0.39 -10.35 5.27
N GLY A 107 -0.79 -9.79 6.42
CA GLY A 107 -2.17 -9.42 6.72
C GLY A 107 -2.26 -7.97 7.21
N HIS A 108 -3.47 -7.42 7.20
CA HIS A 108 -3.73 -6.09 7.74
C HIS A 108 -5.15 -5.96 8.31
N SER A 109 -5.33 -5.05 9.26
CA SER A 109 -6.64 -4.57 9.72
C SER A 109 -6.68 -3.04 9.65
N LEU A 110 -7.89 -2.49 9.50
CA LEU A 110 -8.14 -1.05 9.43
C LEU A 110 -9.09 -0.66 10.57
N GLU A 111 -8.69 0.36 11.32
CA GLU A 111 -9.51 0.99 12.35
C GLU A 111 -9.65 2.48 12.01
N MET A 112 -10.89 2.92 11.78
CA MET A 112 -11.19 4.30 11.45
C MET A 112 -11.24 5.09 12.76
N LEU A 113 -10.18 5.86 13.04
CA LEU A 113 -10.08 6.67 14.27
C LEU A 113 -11.00 7.91 14.22
N GLU A 114 -11.44 8.29 13.02
CA GLU A 114 -12.47 9.28 12.73
C GLU A 114 -13.15 8.93 11.39
N GLU A 115 -14.24 9.62 11.03
CA GLU A 115 -14.89 9.43 9.73
C GLU A 115 -13.86 9.58 8.60
N SER A 116 -13.67 8.50 7.84
CA SER A 116 -12.62 8.40 6.84
C SER A 116 -13.18 8.02 5.48
N VAL A 117 -12.65 8.64 4.43
CA VAL A 117 -12.98 8.36 3.04
C VAL A 117 -11.74 7.82 2.37
N ILE A 118 -11.83 6.59 1.87
CA ILE A 118 -10.70 5.84 1.31
C ILE A 118 -11.06 5.44 -0.12
N ILE A 119 -10.11 5.58 -1.04
CA ILE A 119 -10.18 4.94 -2.36
C ILE A 119 -9.27 3.72 -2.30
N GLU A 120 -9.82 2.56 -2.65
CA GLU A 120 -9.07 1.30 -2.71
C GLU A 120 -8.89 0.87 -4.16
N VAL A 121 -7.68 0.43 -4.48
CA VAL A 121 -7.33 -0.19 -5.76
C VAL A 121 -6.78 -1.58 -5.47
N LYS A 122 -7.54 -2.61 -5.84
CA LYS A 122 -7.11 -4.01 -5.71
C LYS A 122 -6.52 -4.52 -7.01
N GLN A 123 -5.51 -5.38 -6.88
CA GLN A 123 -4.99 -6.13 -8.00
C GLN A 123 -6.01 -7.17 -8.47
N GLY A 124 -6.18 -7.28 -9.79
CA GLY A 124 -7.00 -8.34 -10.41
C GLY A 124 -6.16 -9.50 -10.98
N PRO A 125 -6.83 -10.59 -11.42
CA PRO A 125 -8.28 -10.79 -11.41
C PRO A 125 -8.84 -10.92 -9.98
N TYR A 126 -10.00 -10.31 -9.72
CA TYR A 126 -10.63 -10.30 -8.40
C TYR A 126 -11.33 -11.63 -8.12
N ALA A 127 -11.03 -12.27 -6.99
CA ALA A 127 -11.60 -13.56 -6.59
C ALA A 127 -12.66 -13.43 -5.48
N GLY A 128 -13.03 -12.22 -5.07
CA GLY A 128 -14.14 -12.04 -4.12
C GLY A 128 -13.73 -12.28 -2.68
N GLU A 129 -14.46 -13.15 -1.98
CA GLU A 129 -14.12 -13.57 -0.61
C GLU A 129 -12.96 -14.58 -0.57
N ASP A 130 -12.70 -15.28 -1.67
CA ASP A 130 -11.60 -16.25 -1.77
C ASP A 130 -10.21 -15.58 -1.75
N ASP A 131 -10.15 -14.26 -1.93
CA ASP A 131 -8.92 -13.46 -1.84
C ASP A 131 -8.38 -13.31 -0.40
N LYS A 132 -9.16 -13.66 0.63
CA LYS A 132 -8.77 -13.38 2.01
C LYS A 132 -9.18 -14.47 3.00
N THR A 133 -8.30 -14.75 3.95
CA THR A 133 -8.62 -15.49 5.18
C THR A 133 -8.61 -14.52 6.34
N ARG A 134 -9.72 -14.43 7.08
CA ARG A 134 -9.82 -13.60 8.29
C ARG A 134 -9.31 -14.39 9.51
N PHE A 135 -8.73 -13.69 10.47
CA PHE A 135 -8.27 -14.26 11.73
C PHE A 135 -8.54 -13.30 12.89
N GLU A 136 -8.68 -13.84 14.09
CA GLU A 136 -8.78 -13.04 15.31
C GLU A 136 -7.40 -12.51 15.68
N GLU A 137 -7.34 -11.25 16.12
CA GLU A 137 -6.12 -10.69 16.69
C GLU A 137 -5.86 -11.39 18.02
N ALA A 138 -4.67 -12.00 18.17
CA ALA A 138 -4.28 -12.58 19.46
C ALA A 138 -4.26 -11.47 20.51
N GLU A 139 -4.94 -11.67 21.64
CA GLU A 139 -4.85 -10.72 22.75
C GLU A 139 -3.37 -10.54 23.14
N PRO A 140 -2.93 -9.30 23.43
CA PRO A 140 -1.62 -9.11 24.00
C PRO A 140 -1.52 -9.98 25.24
N GLY A 141 -0.54 -10.89 25.27
CA GLY A 141 -0.29 -11.75 26.42
C GLY A 141 -0.12 -10.89 27.70
N PRO A 142 -0.38 -11.49 28.88
CA PRO A 142 -0.34 -10.79 30.16
C PRO A 142 1.01 -10.11 30.44
#